data_AF-A0A7X7C5Y9-F1
#
_entry.id   AF-A0A7X7C5Y9-F1
#
_cell.length_a   1.000
_cell.length_b   1.000
_cell.length_c   1.000
_cell.angle_alpha   90.00
_cell.angle_beta   90.00
_cell.angle_gamma   90.00
#
_symmetry.space_group_name_H-M   'P 1'
#
loop_
_entity.id
_entity.type
_entity.pdbx_description
1 polymer ?
#
loop_
_entity_poly.entity_id
_entity_poly.type
_entity_poly.pdbx_seq_one_letter_code
_entity_poly.pdbx_strand_id
1 'polypeptide(L)'
;MKILLWLFLLFLALTLGIIIGSPDRDTVSSQIREDIEEFEEIITEPGNKYEPENRVDIDPNIANSLAKKGENAISAVFDMIFKAIGSLVEE
;
A
#
# COMPACT_ATOMS: atom_id res chain seq x y z
N MET A 1 10.96 18.70 27.89
CA MET A 1 10.69 17.25 27.77
C MET A 1 9.61 16.90 26.75
N LYS A 2 8.45 17.59 26.69
CA LYS A 2 7.37 17.26 25.73
C LYS A 2 7.79 17.32 24.26
N ILE A 3 8.58 18.33 23.87
CA ILE A 3 9.11 18.47 22.50
C ILE A 3 10.02 17.28 22.11
N LEU A 4 10.83 16.79 23.05
CA LEU A 4 11.69 15.63 22.82
C LEU A 4 10.86 14.35 22.59
N LEU A 5 9.74 14.21 23.32
CA LEU A 5 8.81 13.10 23.16
C LEU A 5 8.09 13.15 21.80
N TRP A 6 7.68 14.35 21.35
CA TRP A 6 7.07 14.52 20.03
C TRP A 6 8.05 14.24 18.89
N LEU A 7 9.31 14.69 19.01
CA LEU A 7 10.37 14.37 18.04
C LEU A 7 10.66 12.87 17.99
N PHE A 8 10.67 12.21 19.16
CA PHE A 8 10.84 10.76 19.23
C PHE A 8 9.67 10.00 18.58
N LEU A 9 8.43 10.42 18.81
CA LEU A 9 7.24 9.84 18.17
C LEU A 9 7.24 10.06 16.65
N LEU A 10 7.64 11.24 16.19
CA LEU A 10 7.78 11.53 14.76
C LEU A 10 8.83 10.62 14.11
N PHE A 11 9.97 10.45 14.78
CA PHE A 11 11.04 9.57 14.32
C PHE A 11 10.57 8.11 14.25
N LEU A 12 9.84 7.63 15.27
CA LEU A 12 9.25 6.29 15.29
C LEU A 12 8.23 6.08 14.18
N ALA A 13 7.36 7.07 13.92
CA ALA A 13 6.37 6.99 12.85
C ALA A 13 7.05 6.93 11.47
N LEU A 14 8.12 7.71 11.26
CA LEU A 14 8.91 7.69 10.02
C LEU A 14 9.64 6.36 9.82
N THR A 15 10.32 5.84 10.84
CA THR A 15 11.04 4.57 10.72
C THR A 15 10.10 3.38 10.52
N LEU A 16 8.96 3.34 11.24
CA LEU A 16 7.93 2.33 11.03
C LEU A 16 7.28 2.45 9.65
N GLY A 17 7.02 3.67 9.17
CA GLY A 17 6.51 3.90 7.83
C GLY A 17 7.44 3.38 6.73
N ILE A 18 8.75 3.55 6.90
CA ILE A 18 9.75 3.00 5.97
C ILE A 18 9.79 1.47 6.02
N ILE A 19 9.72 0.86 7.21
CA ILE A 19 9.74 -0.60 7.36
C ILE A 19 8.47 -1.26 6.81
N ILE A 20 7.31 -0.63 6.99
CA ILE A 20 6.03 -1.14 6.48
C ILE A 20 5.87 -0.84 4.98
N GLY A 21 6.38 0.31 4.53
CA GLY A 21 6.28 0.76 3.15
C GLY A 21 7.42 0.28 2.25
N SER A 22 8.48 -0.32 2.81
CA SER A 22 9.52 -0.94 2.01
C SER A 22 8.89 -2.08 1.22
N PRO A 23 8.90 -2.02 -0.12
CA PRO A 23 8.33 -3.09 -0.93
C PRO A 23 9.11 -4.36 -0.64
N ASP A 24 8.45 -5.35 -0.04
CA ASP A 24 8.98 -6.70 -0.04
C ASP A 24 9.21 -7.12 -1.49
N ARG A 25 10.31 -7.82 -1.77
CA ARG A 25 10.62 -8.27 -3.14
C ARG A 25 9.49 -9.13 -3.72
N ASP A 26 8.71 -9.76 -2.85
CA ASP A 26 7.44 -10.43 -3.14
C ASP A 26 6.27 -9.44 -3.17
N THR A 27 6.36 -8.41 -4.00
CA THR A 27 5.21 -7.53 -4.24
C THR A 27 4.07 -8.36 -4.83
N VAL A 28 2.83 -8.03 -4.45
CA VAL A 28 1.62 -8.64 -5.03
C VAL A 28 1.63 -8.53 -6.56
N SER A 29 2.22 -7.47 -7.12
CA SER A 29 2.44 -7.32 -8.57
C SER A 29 3.39 -8.35 -9.18
N SER A 30 4.42 -8.79 -8.44
CA SER A 30 5.33 -9.84 -8.91
C SER A 30 4.63 -11.19 -8.93
N GLN A 31 3.87 -11.50 -7.88
CA GLN A 31 3.07 -12.73 -7.80
C GLN A 31 2.01 -12.78 -8.90
N ILE A 32 1.28 -11.68 -9.13
CA ILE A 32 0.30 -11.58 -10.23
C ILE A 32 0.95 -11.82 -11.59
N ARG A 33 2.17 -11.33 -11.81
CA ARG A 33 2.86 -11.53 -13.10
C ARG A 33 3.23 -12.99 -13.30
N GLU A 34 3.76 -13.63 -12.26
CA GLU A 34 4.12 -15.05 -12.27
C GLU A 34 2.89 -15.93 -12.50
N ASP A 35 1.77 -15.62 -11.84
CA ASP A 35 0.49 -16.29 -12.03
C ASP A 35 -0.06 -16.18 -13.46
N ILE A 36 0.12 -15.01 -14.10
CA ILE A 36 -0.32 -14.77 -15.48
C ILE A 36 0.54 -15.57 -16.46
N GLU A 37 1.86 -15.60 -16.26
CA GLU A 37 2.78 -16.36 -17.10
C GLU A 37 2.47 -17.87 -17.04
N GLU A 38 2.24 -18.41 -15.83
CA GLU A 38 1.84 -19.81 -15.63
C GLU A 38 0.47 -20.11 -16.27
N PHE A 39 -0.49 -19.20 -16.12
CA PHE A 39 -1.80 -19.34 -16.77
C PHE A 39 -1.69 -19.39 -18.30
N GLU A 40 -0.92 -18.49 -18.91
CA GLU A 40 -0.72 -18.41 -20.35
C GLU A 40 -0.05 -19.68 -20.92
N GLU A 41 0.93 -20.23 -20.20
CA GLU A 41 1.57 -21.50 -20.56
C GLU A 41 0.55 -22.65 -20.55
N ILE A 42 -0.22 -22.78 -19.48
CA ILE A 42 -1.19 -23.88 -19.31
C ILE A 42 -2.32 -23.82 -20.35
N ILE A 43 -2.82 -22.63 -20.70
CA ILE A 43 -3.90 -22.50 -21.71
C ILE A 43 -3.45 -22.73 -23.15
N THR A 44 -2.15 -22.67 -23.43
CA THR A 44 -1.62 -22.94 -24.77
C THR A 44 -1.41 -24.43 -25.05
N GLU A 45 -1.50 -25.30 -24.02
CA GLU A 45 -1.38 -26.74 -24.19
C GLU A 45 -2.64 -27.38 -24.82
N PRO A 46 -2.50 -28.26 -25.83
CA PRO A 46 -3.63 -28.99 -26.39
C PRO A 46 -4.18 -30.01 -25.39
N GLY A 47 -5.42 -29.80 -24.92
CA GLY A 47 -6.08 -30.67 -23.94
C GLY A 47 -6.03 -30.16 -22.49
N ASN A 48 -5.81 -28.87 -22.30
CA ASN A 48 -5.66 -28.19 -21.01
C ASN A 48 -6.68 -28.61 -19.93
N LYS A 49 -6.19 -28.82 -18.70
CA LYS A 49 -6.92 -29.13 -17.46
C LYS A 49 -6.79 -28.04 -16.40
N TYR A 50 -6.65 -26.78 -16.80
CA TYR A 50 -6.52 -25.66 -15.87
C TYR A 50 -7.67 -25.66 -14.85
N GLU A 51 -7.33 -25.90 -13.60
CA GLU A 51 -8.23 -25.76 -12.46
C GLU A 51 -7.78 -24.53 -11.68
N PRO A 52 -8.54 -23.42 -11.69
CA PRO A 52 -8.17 -22.24 -10.92
C PRO A 52 -8.10 -22.62 -9.44
N GLU A 53 -6.95 -22.36 -8.81
CA GLU A 53 -6.85 -22.43 -7.36
C GLU A 53 -7.91 -21.52 -6.74
N ASN A 54 -8.62 -22.02 -5.72
CA ASN A 54 -9.57 -21.23 -4.93
C ASN A 54 -8.82 -20.16 -4.14
N ARG A 55 -8.41 -19.08 -4.83
CA ARG A 55 -7.93 -17.87 -4.18
C ARG A 55 -9.09 -17.31 -3.37
N VAL A 56 -8.80 -16.94 -2.12
CA VAL A 56 -9.79 -16.29 -1.26
C VAL A 56 -10.32 -15.07 -2.01
N ASP A 57 -11.62 -15.09 -2.33
CA ASP A 57 -12.30 -14.00 -3.02
C ASP A 57 -12.27 -12.78 -2.09
N ILE A 58 -11.26 -11.92 -2.25
CA ILE A 58 -11.19 -10.65 -1.53
C ILE A 58 -12.19 -9.73 -2.21
N ASP A 59 -13.25 -9.36 -1.50
CA ASP A 59 -14.28 -8.45 -2.02
C ASP A 59 -13.62 -7.16 -2.55
N PRO A 60 -13.68 -6.91 -3.87
CA PRO A 60 -13.03 -5.76 -4.49
C PRO A 60 -13.58 -4.43 -3.96
N ASN A 61 -14.82 -4.39 -3.45
CA ASN A 61 -15.36 -3.20 -2.80
C ASN A 61 -14.63 -2.89 -1.50
N ILE A 62 -14.21 -3.90 -0.74
CA ILE A 62 -13.48 -3.70 0.52
C ILE A 62 -12.09 -3.14 0.22
N ALA A 63 -11.36 -3.75 -0.73
CA ALA A 63 -10.04 -3.28 -1.14
C ALA A 63 -10.08 -1.84 -1.66
N ASN A 64 -11.04 -1.52 -2.53
CA ASN A 64 -11.21 -0.17 -3.08
C ASN A 64 -11.61 0.85 -2.01
N SER A 65 -12.52 0.49 -1.09
CA SER A 65 -12.88 1.35 0.05
C SER A 65 -11.67 1.62 0.95
N LEU A 66 -10.84 0.60 1.21
CA LEU A 66 -9.67 0.71 2.07
C LEU A 66 -8.62 1.64 1.44
N ALA A 67 -8.35 1.45 0.16
CA ALA A 67 -7.43 2.30 -0.61
C ALA A 67 -7.90 3.76 -0.62
N LYS A 68 -9.19 4.01 -0.93
CA LYS A 68 -9.76 5.35 -0.97
C LYS A 68 -9.80 6.03 0.40
N LYS A 69 -10.03 5.27 1.47
CA LYS A 69 -9.94 5.78 2.85
C LYS A 69 -8.49 6.12 3.22
N GLY A 70 -7.53 5.29 2.83
CA GLY A 70 -6.10 5.55 3.01
C GLY A 70 -5.66 6.83 2.30
N GLU A 71 -6.05 6.99 1.03
CA GLU A 71 -5.78 8.19 0.23
C GLU A 71 -6.34 9.46 0.90
N ASN A 72 -7.60 9.45 1.32
CA ASN A 72 -8.21 10.59 2.01
C ASN A 72 -7.51 10.94 3.33
N ALA A 73 -7.10 9.94 4.11
CA ALA A 73 -6.40 10.14 5.36
C ALA A 73 -5.01 10.75 5.14
N ILE A 74 -4.26 10.25 4.14
CA ILE A 74 -2.94 10.77 3.78
C ILE A 74 -3.06 12.23 3.31
N SER A 75 -4.01 12.52 2.40
CA SER A 75 -4.22 13.88 1.88
C SER A 75 -4.58 14.87 2.99
N ALA A 76 -5.45 14.49 3.93
CA ALA A 76 -5.83 15.35 5.06
C ALA A 76 -4.63 15.67 5.98
N VAL A 77 -3.73 14.71 6.19
CA VAL A 77 -2.51 14.92 6.98
C VAL A 77 -1.57 15.88 6.27
N PHE A 78 -1.36 15.72 4.96
CA PHE A 78 -0.52 16.64 4.19
C PHE A 78 -1.10 18.06 4.13
N ASP A 79 -2.40 18.22 3.92
CA ASP A 79 -3.06 19.53 3.95
C ASP A 79 -2.89 20.23 5.29
N MET A 80 -2.98 19.49 6.40
CA MET A 80 -2.72 20.03 7.74
C MET A 80 -1.27 20.49 7.90
N ILE A 81 -0.32 19.68 7.44
CA ILE A 81 1.12 20.00 7.51
C ILE A 81 1.42 21.24 6.66
N PHE A 82 0.92 21.32 5.42
CA PHE A 82 1.16 22.45 4.54
C PHE A 82 0.52 23.74 5.06
N LYS A 83 -0.67 23.67 5.66
CA LYS A 83 -1.29 24.82 6.32
C LYS A 83 -0.45 25.31 7.51
N ALA A 84 0.07 24.40 8.33
CA ALA A 84 0.93 24.75 9.45
C ALA A 84 2.25 25.39 8.99
N ILE A 85 2.86 24.87 7.92
CA ILE A 85 4.06 25.46 7.32
C ILE A 85 3.74 26.83 6.72
N GLY A 86 2.63 26.97 5.98
CA GLY A 86 2.19 28.25 5.41
C GLY A 86 2.01 29.33 6.48
N SER A 87 1.37 29.00 7.61
CA SER A 87 1.22 29.94 8.72
C SER A 87 2.53 30.34 9.40
N LEU A 88 3.58 29.53 9.27
CA LEU A 88 4.92 29.81 9.80
C LEU A 88 5.79 30.62 8.83
N VAL A 89 5.41 30.70 7.55
CA VAL A 89 6.14 31.42 6.49
C VAL A 89 5.52 32.79 6.21
N GLU A 90 4.23 32.96 6.50
CA GLU A 90 3.52 34.25 6.39
C GLU A 90 3.65 35.15 7.65
N GLU A 91 4.41 34.73 8.67
CA GLU A 91 4.84 35.52 9.83
C GLU A 91 6.30 35.98 9.69
#